data_AF-A0A2S5GZ59-F1
#
_entry.id   AF-A0A2S5GZ59-F1
#
_cell.length_a   1.000
_cell.length_b   1.000
_cell.length_c   1.000
_cell.angle_alpha   90.00
_cell.angle_beta   90.00
_cell.angle_gamma   90.00
#
_symmetry.space_group_name_H-M   'P 1'
#
loop_
_entity.id
_entity.type
_entity.pdbx_description
1 polymer ?
#
loop_
_entity_poly.entity_id
_entity_poly.type
_entity_poly.pdbx_seq_one_letter_code
_entity_poly.pdbx_strand_id
1 'polypeptide(L)'
;MEKPKWDFQIERPVEEGGAWRIGYTLTFAGEPQPRERIAIETTYSSAQTAIDEATRLARIHAADLNGEAPTFEKPTDAEVPFGQHQRF
;
A
#
# COMPACT_ATOMS: atom_id res chain seq x y z
N MET A 1 13.01 20.08 -10.32
CA MET A 1 11.78 20.12 -9.50
C MET A 1 11.01 18.87 -9.83
N GLU A 2 10.89 17.92 -8.90
CA GLU A 2 9.99 16.78 -9.10
C GLU A 2 8.56 17.30 -9.18
N LYS A 3 7.79 16.80 -10.15
CA LYS A 3 6.37 17.13 -10.24
C LYS A 3 5.65 16.49 -9.05
N PRO A 4 4.68 17.18 -8.43
CA PRO A 4 3.86 16.56 -7.41
C PRO A 4 3.13 15.37 -8.03
N LYS A 5 3.32 14.19 -7.43
CA LYS A 5 2.75 12.92 -7.87
C LYS A 5 2.04 12.23 -6.73
N TRP A 6 1.05 11.42 -7.06
CA TRP A 6 0.46 10.46 -6.15
C TRP A 6 1.44 9.34 -5.87
N ASP A 7 1.46 8.94 -4.61
CA ASP A 7 2.21 7.84 -4.04
C ASP A 7 1.31 7.15 -2.99
N PHE A 8 1.82 6.18 -2.25
CA PHE A 8 1.02 5.46 -1.27
C PHE A 8 1.85 4.94 -0.10
N GLN A 9 1.14 4.58 0.97
CA GLN A 9 1.73 3.91 2.13
C GLN A 9 0.84 2.76 2.56
N ILE A 10 1.40 1.55 2.66
CA ILE A 10 0.66 0.39 3.16
C ILE A 10 0.49 0.50 4.67
N GLU A 11 -0.71 0.18 5.15
CA GLU A 11 -0.99 0.11 6.57
C GLU A 11 -0.46 -1.20 7.17
N ARG A 12 -0.24 -1.19 8.49
CA ARG A 12 0.12 -2.41 9.20
C ARG A 12 -1.04 -3.43 9.05
N PRO A 13 -0.77 -4.66 8.56
CA PRO A 13 -1.80 -5.68 8.50
C PRO A 13 -2.26 -6.08 9.90
N VAL A 14 -3.54 -6.38 10.04
CA VAL A 14 -4.19 -6.75 11.30
C VAL A 14 -4.78 -8.15 11.18
N GLU A 15 -4.50 -9.00 12.15
CA GLU A 15 -5.11 -10.32 12.24
C GLU A 15 -6.45 -10.23 12.99
N GLU A 16 -7.50 -10.79 12.40
CA GLU A 16 -8.83 -10.88 12.98
C GLU A 16 -9.43 -12.27 12.70
N GLY A 17 -9.57 -13.08 13.75
CA GLY A 17 -10.19 -14.41 13.63
C GLY A 17 -9.41 -15.42 12.77
N GLY A 18 -8.08 -15.34 12.74
CA GLY A 18 -7.22 -16.22 11.92
C GLY A 18 -7.10 -15.79 10.46
N ALA A 19 -7.60 -14.60 10.13
CA ALA A 19 -7.50 -13.99 8.81
C ALA A 19 -6.82 -12.62 8.90
N TRP A 20 -6.04 -12.27 7.88
CA TRP A 20 -5.34 -11.00 7.81
C TRP A 20 -6.11 -9.99 6.98
N ARG A 21 -6.28 -8.77 7.52
CA ARG A 21 -6.86 -7.61 6.83
C ARG A 21 -5.82 -6.51 6.71
N ILE A 22 -5.97 -5.67 5.71
CA ILE A 22 -5.01 -4.59 5.44
C ILE A 22 -5.69 -3.46 4.67
N GLY A 23 -5.08 -2.29 4.69
CA GLY A 23 -5.45 -1.15 3.86
C GLY A 23 -4.19 -0.40 3.42
N TYR A 24 -4.38 0.66 2.66
CA TYR A 24 -3.32 1.59 2.30
C TYR A 24 -3.88 3.00 2.23
N THR A 25 -2.99 3.98 2.33
CA THR A 25 -3.34 5.39 2.20
C THR A 25 -2.68 5.94 0.94
N LEU A 26 -3.43 6.66 0.12
CA LEU A 26 -2.88 7.42 -1.00
C LEU A 26 -2.34 8.76 -0.51
N THR A 27 -1.13 9.08 -0.96
CA THR A 27 -0.42 10.31 -0.60
C THR A 27 -0.12 11.16 -1.82
N PHE A 28 -0.24 12.48 -1.70
CA PHE A 28 0.07 13.40 -2.78
C PHE A 28 1.25 14.28 -2.38
N ALA A 29 2.32 14.24 -3.18
CA ALA A 29 3.50 15.04 -2.91
C ALA A 29 3.17 16.53 -2.94
N GLY A 30 3.42 17.24 -1.84
CA GLY A 30 3.13 18.67 -1.71
C GLY A 30 1.92 19.00 -0.84
N GLU A 31 1.15 18.01 -0.39
CA GLU A 31 0.09 18.21 0.60
C GLU A 31 0.45 17.67 1.98
N PRO A 32 0.20 18.43 3.07
CA PRO A 32 0.50 18.00 4.44
C PRO A 32 -0.45 16.91 4.96
N GLN A 33 -1.51 16.57 4.23
CA GLN A 33 -2.45 15.53 4.61
C GLN A 33 -2.79 14.63 3.42
N PRO A 34 -2.30 13.39 3.41
CA PRO A 34 -2.70 12.40 2.41
C PRO A 34 -3.75 11.49 3.01
N ARG A 35 -5.05 11.63 2.70
CA ARG A 35 -6.05 10.91 3.53
C ARG A 35 -7.25 10.40 2.78
N GLU A 36 -7.04 9.76 1.63
CA GLU A 36 -7.95 8.67 1.29
C GLU A 36 -7.33 7.36 1.78
N ARG A 37 -7.85 6.88 2.92
CA ARG A 37 -7.59 5.54 3.41
C ARG A 37 -8.48 4.58 2.64
N ILE A 38 -7.85 3.61 1.99
CA ILE A 38 -8.54 2.55 1.25
C ILE A 38 -8.39 1.27 2.05
N ALA A 39 -9.50 0.83 2.63
CA ALA A 39 -9.59 -0.46 3.30
C ALA A 39 -9.82 -1.55 2.24
N ILE A 40 -9.05 -2.65 2.33
CA ILE A 40 -9.28 -3.81 1.48
C ILE A 40 -10.19 -4.77 2.24
N GLU A 41 -11.41 -4.97 1.73
CA GLU A 41 -12.42 -5.83 2.37
C GLU A 41 -12.08 -7.33 2.28
N THR A 42 -11.11 -7.68 1.43
CA THR A 42 -10.59 -9.05 1.31
C THR A 42 -9.77 -9.46 2.53
N THR A 43 -9.99 -10.69 2.99
CA THR A 43 -9.19 -11.35 4.01
C THR A 43 -8.14 -12.27 3.40
N TYR A 44 -6.95 -12.33 3.99
CA TYR A 44 -5.81 -13.12 3.50
C TYR A 44 -5.37 -14.19 4.50
N SER A 45 -4.78 -15.26 3.98
CA SER A 45 -4.24 -16.37 4.78
C SER A 45 -2.92 -16.05 5.49
N SER A 46 -2.24 -14.97 5.10
CA SER A 46 -1.01 -14.51 5.74
C SER A 46 -0.86 -12.99 5.67
N ALA A 47 -0.12 -12.43 6.62
CA ALA A 47 0.24 -11.01 6.62
C ALA A 47 0.96 -10.62 5.32
N GLN A 48 1.92 -11.45 4.87
CA GLN A 48 2.68 -11.15 3.66
C GLN A 48 1.80 -11.12 2.41
N THR A 49 0.86 -12.05 2.27
CA THR A 49 -0.09 -12.03 1.14
C THR A 49 -0.97 -10.78 1.16
N ALA A 50 -1.40 -10.33 2.35
CA ALA A 50 -2.13 -9.09 2.50
C ALA A 50 -1.29 -7.89 2.03
N ILE A 51 -0.03 -7.83 2.44
CA ILE A 51 0.93 -6.78 2.07
C ILE A 51 1.17 -6.75 0.56
N ASP A 52 1.43 -7.90 -0.04
CA ASP A 52 1.72 -8.01 -1.47
C ASP A 52 0.52 -7.52 -2.29
N GLU A 53 -0.70 -7.94 -1.93
CA GLU A 53 -1.91 -7.54 -2.64
C GLU A 53 -2.27 -6.06 -2.40
N ALA A 54 -2.11 -5.56 -1.17
CA ALA A 54 -2.30 -4.15 -0.88
C ALA A 54 -1.32 -3.27 -1.66
N THR A 55 -0.05 -3.68 -1.75
CA THR A 55 0.95 -2.98 -2.56
C THR A 55 0.56 -2.99 -4.03
N ARG A 56 0.15 -4.14 -4.55
CA ARG A 56 -0.29 -4.26 -5.95
C ARG A 56 -1.43 -3.30 -6.27
N LEU A 57 -2.45 -3.26 -5.42
CA LEU A 57 -3.61 -2.37 -5.59
C LEU A 57 -3.23 -0.90 -5.46
N ALA A 58 -2.40 -0.56 -4.46
CA ALA A 58 -1.97 0.81 -4.23
C ALA A 58 -1.15 1.37 -5.40
N ARG A 59 -0.27 0.55 -6.00
CA ARG A 59 0.48 0.91 -7.21
C ARG A 59 -0.42 1.15 -8.42
N ILE A 60 -1.45 0.30 -8.58
CA ILE A 60 -2.44 0.50 -9.65
C ILE A 60 -3.14 1.84 -9.47
N HIS A 61 -3.59 2.17 -8.25
CA HIS A 61 -4.24 3.45 -7.99
C HIS A 61 -3.30 4.65 -8.16
N ALA A 62 -2.09 4.60 -7.62
CA ALA A 62 -1.14 5.70 -7.75
C ALA A 62 -0.79 5.95 -9.22
N ALA A 63 -0.58 4.90 -10.01
CA ALA A 63 -0.31 5.01 -11.44
C ALA A 63 -1.50 5.59 -12.21
N ASP A 64 -2.72 5.12 -11.94
CA ASP A 64 -3.95 5.65 -12.55
C ASP A 64 -4.10 7.15 -12.27
N LEU A 65 -3.92 7.57 -11.01
CA LEU A 65 -3.98 8.97 -10.60
C LEU A 65 -2.87 9.84 -11.20
N ASN A 66 -1.72 9.25 -11.50
CA ASN A 66 -0.61 9.93 -12.17
C ASN A 66 -0.72 9.90 -13.71
N GLY A 67 -1.67 9.16 -14.28
CA GLY A 67 -1.76 8.93 -15.73
C GLY A 67 -0.62 8.05 -16.28
N GLU A 68 -0.05 7.19 -15.44
CA GLU A 68 1.06 6.30 -15.74
C GLU A 68 0.59 4.84 -15.85
N ALA A 69 1.40 3.98 -16.48
CA ALA A 69 1.15 2.55 -16.48
C ALA A 69 1.56 1.94 -15.12
N PRO A 70 0.75 1.08 -14.51
CA PRO A 70 1.08 0.47 -13.23
C PRO A 70 2.29 -0.46 -13.36
N THR A 71 3.19 -0.39 -12.38
CA THR A 71 4.35 -1.26 -12.28
C THR A 71 4.10 -2.40 -11.30
N PHE A 72 4.50 -3.62 -11.67
CA PHE A 72 4.36 -4.82 -10.85
C PHE A 72 5.69 -5.27 -10.25
N GLU A 73 6.61 -4.33 -10.03
CA GLU A 73 7.88 -4.59 -9.36
C GLU A 73 7.66 -5.03 -7.91
N LYS A 74 8.70 -5.47 -7.19
CA LYS A 74 8.54 -5.77 -5.76
C LYS A 74 8.31 -4.47 -4.96
N PRO A 75 7.52 -4.53 -3.87
CA PRO A 75 7.38 -3.43 -2.91
C PRO A 75 8.76 -2.96 -2.42
N THR A 76 8.93 -1.66 -2.28
CA THR A 76 10.10 -1.01 -1.66
C THR A 76 9.87 -0.83 -0.16
N ASP A 77 10.95 -0.59 0.59
CA ASP A 77 10.87 -0.37 2.05
C ASP A 77 10.14 0.91 2.44
N ALA A 78 10.06 1.88 1.52
CA ALA A 78 9.30 3.10 1.73
C ALA A 78 7.79 2.85 1.65
N GLU A 79 7.36 2.01 0.69
CA GLU A 79 5.95 1.62 0.51
C GLU A 79 5.48 0.66 1.61
N VAL A 80 6.38 -0.22 2.08
CA VAL A 80 6.11 -1.25 3.09
C VAL A 80 7.14 -1.17 4.22
N PRO A 81 6.99 -0.23 5.17
CA PRO A 81 8.00 0.04 6.21
C PRO A 81 8.16 -1.08 7.25
N PHE A 82 7.36 -2.15 7.14
CA PHE A 82 7.38 -3.32 8.02
C PHE A 82 7.75 -4.61 7.28
N GLY A 83 8.07 -4.54 5.99
CA GLY A 83 8.14 -5.70 5.09
C GLY A 83 9.41 -6.56 5.20
N GLN A 84 10.55 -6.03 5.66
CA GLN A 84 11.81 -6.77 5.44
C GLN A 84 12.26 -7.72 6.54
N HIS A 85 12.03 -7.50 7.85
CA HIS A 85 12.61 -8.38 8.88
C HIS A 85 11.84 -8.45 10.21
N GLN A 86 10.51 -8.42 10.20
CA GLN A 86 9.76 -8.79 11.41
C GLN A 86 9.24 -10.21 11.27
N ARG A 87 10.03 -11.15 11.81
CA ARG A 87 9.53 -12.44 12.32
C ARG A 87 8.38 -12.12 13.28
N PHE A 88 7.15 -12.18 12.79
CA PHE A 88 5.99 -12.46 13.64
C PHE A 88 5.85 -13.98 13.70
#